data_AF-A0A6P0M1R9-F1
#
_entry.id   AF-A0A6P0M1R9-F1
#
_cell.length_a   1.000
_cell.length_b   1.000
_cell.length_c   1.000
_cell.angle_alpha   90.00
_cell.angle_beta   90.00
_cell.angle_gamma   90.00
#
_symmetry.space_group_name_H-M   'P 1'
#
loop_
_entity.id
_entity.type
_entity.pdbx_description
1 polymer ?
#
loop_
_entity_poly.entity_id
_entity_poly.type
_entity_poly.pdbx_seq_one_letter_code
_entity_poly.pdbx_strand_id
1 'polypeptide(L)'
;GGIIDRVRDWSQEHSLMGPDSSTFPIVMDSPFGSLDEIYRRRIANILPRLANQLVVLVTQTQWRGEVADEILSFLGKEYVLTYNSPKSDCEEDVIELGGNRYDLVRRSPNQFEYTEIVEVDNDS
;
A
#
# COMPACT_ATOMS: atom_id res chain seq x y z
N GLY A 1 23.36 5.31 -7.49
CA GLY A 1 23.25 5.88 -6.13
C GLY A 1 21.81 5.98 -5.72
N GLY A 2 21.00 5.00 -6.11
CA GLY A 2 19.54 5.03 -5.93
C GLY A 2 19.16 4.46 -4.57
N ILE A 3 17.88 4.57 -4.23
CA ILE A 3 17.29 3.96 -3.03
C ILE A 3 17.64 2.46 -2.95
N ILE A 4 17.87 1.78 -4.07
CA ILE A 4 18.32 0.39 -4.14
C ILE A 4 19.70 0.18 -3.52
N ASP A 5 20.64 1.10 -3.75
CA ASP A 5 21.96 1.04 -3.11
C ASP A 5 21.78 1.17 -1.59
N ARG A 6 20.92 2.10 -1.14
CA ARG A 6 20.58 2.24 0.28
C ARG A 6 19.80 1.07 0.86
N VAL A 7 18.93 0.41 0.10
CA VAL A 7 18.18 -0.79 0.54
C VAL A 7 19.11 -2.01 0.59
N ARG A 8 20.06 -2.10 -0.34
CA ARG A 8 21.09 -3.14 -0.35
C ARG A 8 22.10 -2.93 0.77
N ASP A 9 22.53 -1.69 0.99
CA ASP A 9 23.37 -1.28 2.10
C ASP A 9 22.62 -1.50 3.41
N TRP A 10 21.34 -1.11 3.52
CA TRP A 10 20.51 -1.40 4.70
C TRP A 10 20.37 -2.91 4.93
N SER A 11 20.15 -3.71 3.87
CA SER A 11 20.09 -5.18 3.95
C SER A 11 21.41 -5.85 4.31
N GLN A 12 22.57 -5.24 4.00
CA GLN A 12 23.91 -5.76 4.30
C GLN A 12 24.41 -5.27 5.67
N GLU A 13 24.12 -4.02 6.03
CA GLU A 13 24.58 -3.32 7.23
C GLU A 13 23.70 -3.66 8.44
N HIS A 14 22.43 -4.03 8.25
CA HIS A 14 21.52 -4.51 9.31
C HIS A 14 21.57 -6.03 9.51
N SER A 15 22.71 -6.67 9.26
CA SER A 15 23.05 -7.96 9.88
C SER A 15 23.30 -7.83 11.40
N LEU A 16 23.10 -6.62 11.97
CA LEU A 16 23.23 -6.26 13.39
C LEU A 16 21.99 -5.51 13.91
N MET A 17 20.79 -5.83 13.44
CA MET A 17 19.66 -5.69 14.33
C MET A 17 19.84 -6.73 15.44
N GLY A 18 20.19 -6.28 16.66
CA GLY A 18 20.21 -7.14 17.83
C GLY A 18 18.87 -7.88 18.00
N PRO A 19 18.81 -8.93 18.83
CA PRO A 19 17.55 -9.58 19.13
C PRO A 19 16.56 -8.47 19.51
N ASP A 20 15.42 -8.42 18.80
CA ASP A 20 14.24 -7.55 19.05
C ASP A 20 13.92 -6.46 18.01
N SER A 21 14.59 -6.34 16.84
CA SER A 21 14.12 -5.41 15.79
C SER A 21 12.89 -5.88 15.00
N SER A 22 12.49 -7.13 15.19
CA SER A 22 11.27 -7.70 14.64
C SER A 22 10.01 -7.19 15.37
N THR A 23 10.18 -6.28 16.33
CA THR A 23 9.12 -5.84 17.26
C THR A 23 8.35 -4.59 16.80
N PHE A 24 8.87 -3.82 15.82
CA PHE A 24 8.25 -2.56 15.41
C PHE A 24 7.72 -2.59 13.96
N PRO A 25 6.56 -1.96 13.69
CA PRO A 25 6.06 -1.85 12.33
C PRO A 25 6.95 -0.98 11.45
N ILE A 26 7.15 -1.40 10.21
CA ILE A 26 7.66 -0.53 9.14
C ILE A 26 6.47 0.08 8.41
N VAL A 27 6.48 1.40 8.24
CA VAL A 27 5.47 2.13 7.45
C VAL A 27 6.15 2.77 6.25
N MET A 28 5.63 2.53 5.05
CA MET A 28 6.15 3.11 3.81
C MET A 28 5.06 3.82 3.01
N ASP A 29 5.38 5.03 2.57
CA ASP A 29 4.58 5.78 1.61
C ASP A 29 5.12 5.56 0.19
N SER A 30 4.27 5.03 -0.67
CA SER A 30 4.51 4.91 -2.11
C SER A 30 5.81 4.20 -2.49
N PRO A 31 6.13 3.00 -1.93
CA PRO A 31 7.43 2.35 -2.13
C PRO A 31 7.67 1.86 -3.57
N PHE A 32 6.64 1.90 -4.42
CA PHE A 32 6.69 1.50 -5.83
C PHE A 32 6.75 2.70 -6.80
N GLY A 33 6.82 3.93 -6.29
CA GLY A 33 6.85 5.14 -7.09
C GLY A 33 8.04 5.19 -8.06
N SER A 34 7.79 5.58 -9.31
CA SER A 34 8.81 5.80 -10.35
C SER A 34 9.66 4.58 -10.74
N LEU A 35 9.22 3.35 -10.41
CA LEU A 35 9.86 2.10 -10.80
C LEU A 35 9.20 1.49 -12.05
N ASP A 36 10.00 0.81 -12.88
CA ASP A 36 9.48 -0.04 -13.95
C ASP A 36 8.83 -1.32 -13.38
N GLU A 37 8.12 -2.07 -14.23
CA GLU A 37 7.39 -3.28 -13.83
C GLU A 37 8.29 -4.35 -13.20
N ILE A 38 9.51 -4.53 -13.73
CA ILE A 38 10.46 -5.55 -13.25
C ILE A 38 10.94 -5.19 -11.86
N TYR A 39 11.28 -3.92 -11.62
CA TYR A 39 11.70 -3.45 -10.31
C TYR A 39 10.55 -3.47 -9.32
N ARG A 40 9.32 -3.10 -9.72
CA ARG A 40 8.15 -3.19 -8.83
C ARG A 40 7.92 -4.62 -8.34
N ARG A 41 7.91 -5.61 -9.25
CA ARG A 41 7.77 -7.03 -8.88
C ARG A 41 8.85 -7.47 -7.90
N ARG A 42 10.11 -7.11 -8.14
CA ARG A 42 11.22 -7.46 -7.25
C ARG A 42 11.05 -6.84 -5.85
N ILE A 43 10.67 -5.57 -5.78
CA ILE A 43 10.46 -4.88 -4.50
C ILE A 43 9.23 -5.47 -3.78
N ALA A 44 8.15 -5.73 -4.49
CA ALA A 44 6.93 -6.34 -3.95
C ALA A 44 7.19 -7.72 -3.33
N ASN A 45 8.14 -8.49 -3.88
CA ASN A 45 8.55 -9.77 -3.31
C ASN A 45 9.41 -9.65 -2.02
N ILE A 46 10.22 -8.59 -1.92
CA ILE A 46 11.17 -8.39 -0.82
C ILE A 46 10.50 -7.70 0.38
N LEU A 47 9.70 -6.65 0.12
CA LEU A 47 9.15 -5.79 1.17
C LEU A 47 8.41 -6.54 2.28
N PRO A 48 7.50 -7.50 1.98
CA PRO A 48 6.76 -8.21 3.03
C PRO A 48 7.65 -9.03 3.97
N ARG A 49 8.91 -9.29 3.60
CA ARG A 49 9.86 -10.10 4.38
C ARG A 49 10.78 -9.26 5.28
N LEU A 50 10.70 -7.93 5.21
CA LEU A 50 11.62 -7.04 5.93
C LEU A 50 11.26 -6.85 7.42
N ALA A 51 10.00 -7.06 7.79
CA ALA A 51 9.54 -6.92 9.18
C ALA A 51 8.32 -7.82 9.46
N ASN A 52 8.09 -8.09 10.74
CA ASN A 52 6.90 -8.84 11.18
C ASN A 52 5.60 -8.07 10.90
N GLN A 53 5.64 -6.73 10.90
CA GLN A 53 4.51 -5.88 10.58
C GLN A 53 4.94 -4.82 9.57
N LEU A 54 4.24 -4.78 8.44
CA LEU A 54 4.46 -3.84 7.35
C LEU A 54 3.15 -3.15 7.01
N VAL A 55 3.18 -1.81 6.95
CA VAL A 55 2.06 -0.98 6.46
C VAL A 55 2.54 -0.22 5.24
N VAL A 56 1.84 -0.39 4.12
CA VAL A 56 2.17 0.27 2.86
C VAL A 56 1.00 1.15 2.44
N LEU A 57 1.30 2.42 2.14
CA LEU A 57 0.36 3.35 1.52
C LEU A 57 0.69 3.43 0.03
N VAL A 58 -0.28 3.16 -0.83
CA VAL A 58 -0.11 3.12 -2.28
C VAL A 58 -1.30 3.73 -2.99
N THR A 59 -1.06 4.29 -4.17
CA THR A 59 -2.14 4.66 -5.09
C THR A 59 -2.69 3.44 -5.80
N GLN A 60 -3.91 3.53 -6.35
CA GLN A 60 -4.49 2.48 -7.20
C GLN A 60 -3.57 2.10 -8.38
N THR A 61 -2.84 3.07 -8.93
CA THR A 61 -1.91 2.82 -10.05
C THR A 61 -0.65 2.07 -9.64
N GLN A 62 -0.29 2.09 -8.36
CA GLN A 62 0.81 1.29 -7.80
C GLN A 62 0.33 -0.09 -7.34
N TRP A 63 -0.91 -0.19 -6.87
CA TRP A 63 -1.54 -1.42 -6.40
C TRP A 63 -2.21 -2.21 -7.53
N ARG A 64 -1.42 -2.65 -8.51
CA ARG A 64 -1.94 -3.41 -9.67
C ARG A 64 -0.98 -4.49 -10.13
N GLY A 65 -1.54 -5.49 -10.81
CA GLY A 65 -0.79 -6.54 -11.51
C GLY A 65 0.27 -7.16 -10.62
N GLU A 66 1.52 -6.98 -11.04
CA GLU A 66 2.70 -7.59 -10.42
C GLU A 66 2.88 -7.29 -8.93
N VAL A 67 2.43 -6.12 -8.48
CA VAL A 67 2.58 -5.71 -7.08
C VAL A 67 1.54 -6.41 -6.21
N ALA A 68 0.29 -6.41 -6.66
CA ALA A 68 -0.80 -7.06 -5.94
C ALA A 68 -0.54 -8.58 -5.85
N ASP A 69 -0.21 -9.23 -6.96
CA ASP A 69 0.02 -10.68 -7.02
C ASP A 69 1.09 -11.16 -6.02
N GLU A 70 2.19 -10.41 -5.87
CA GLU A 70 3.27 -10.77 -4.95
C GLU A 70 2.91 -10.50 -3.48
N ILE A 71 2.16 -9.44 -3.19
CA ILE A 71 1.88 -8.99 -1.82
C ILE A 71 0.65 -9.66 -1.24
N LEU A 72 -0.35 -10.04 -2.06
CA LEU A 72 -1.60 -10.66 -1.61
C LEU A 72 -1.37 -11.86 -0.69
N SER A 73 -0.34 -12.67 -0.96
CA SER A 73 0.02 -13.84 -0.14
C SER A 73 0.51 -13.50 1.28
N PHE A 74 0.87 -12.24 1.54
CA PHE A 74 1.31 -11.72 2.84
C PHE A 74 0.29 -10.75 3.45
N LEU A 75 -0.85 -10.52 2.79
CA LEU A 75 -1.83 -9.52 3.19
C LEU A 75 -2.58 -9.97 4.44
N GLY A 76 -2.42 -9.22 5.53
CA GLY A 76 -3.20 -9.43 6.76
C GLY A 76 -4.48 -8.59 6.80
N LYS A 77 -4.38 -7.33 6.39
CA LYS A 77 -5.48 -6.35 6.35
C LYS A 77 -5.29 -5.42 5.16
N GLU A 78 -6.37 -5.06 4.50
CA GLU A 78 -6.41 -4.12 3.38
C GLU A 78 -7.46 -3.06 3.66
N TYR A 79 -7.14 -1.82 3.32
CA TYR A 79 -8.01 -0.68 3.54
C TYR A 79 -7.98 0.23 2.33
N VAL A 80 -9.13 0.85 2.07
CA VAL A 80 -9.30 1.89 1.07
C VAL A 80 -9.51 3.22 1.79
N LEU A 81 -8.88 4.29 1.28
CA LEU A 81 -9.14 5.65 1.73
C LEU A 81 -10.17 6.28 0.80
N THR A 82 -11.39 6.50 1.31
CA THR A 82 -12.47 7.12 0.54
C THR A 82 -12.53 8.61 0.85
N TYR A 83 -12.25 9.44 -0.17
CA TYR A 83 -12.40 10.89 -0.08
C TYR A 83 -13.84 11.30 -0.41
N ASN A 84 -14.48 12.01 0.52
CA ASN A 84 -15.83 12.53 0.40
C ASN A 84 -15.76 14.02 0.05
N SER A 85 -16.08 14.38 -1.19
CA SER A 85 -16.01 15.77 -1.66
C SER A 85 -17.37 16.48 -1.53
N PRO A 86 -17.43 17.72 -1.03
CA PRO A 86 -18.68 18.49 -1.00
C PRO A 86 -19.05 19.07 -2.37
N LYS A 87 -18.13 19.00 -3.33
CA LYS A 87 -18.29 19.57 -4.68
C LYS A 87 -19.35 18.83 -5.48
N SER A 88 -20.16 19.56 -6.24
CA SER A 88 -21.21 18.99 -7.10
C SER A 88 -20.66 18.38 -8.39
N ASP A 89 -19.49 18.82 -8.84
CA ASP A 89 -18.74 18.36 -10.01
C ASP A 89 -17.63 17.37 -9.63
N CYS A 90 -17.79 16.65 -8.51
CA CYS A 90 -16.84 15.65 -8.07
C CYS A 90 -16.75 14.51 -9.10
N GLU A 91 -15.55 14.26 -9.63
CA GLU A 91 -15.26 13.07 -10.42
C GLU A 91 -15.15 11.89 -9.45
N GLU A 92 -16.15 11.00 -9.49
CA GLU A 92 -16.15 9.78 -8.70
C GLU A 92 -15.11 8.80 -9.23
N ASP A 93 -14.42 8.13 -8.32
CA ASP A 93 -13.38 7.16 -8.64
C ASP A 93 -13.54 5.93 -7.74
N VAL A 94 -13.24 4.76 -8.29
CA VAL A 94 -13.49 3.47 -7.65
C VAL A 94 -12.38 2.47 -7.90
N ILE A 95 -12.25 1.53 -6.96
CA ILE A 95 -11.38 0.37 -7.08
C ILE A 95 -12.20 -0.91 -6.87
N GLU A 96 -11.89 -1.94 -7.66
CA GLU A 96 -12.44 -3.29 -7.48
C GLU A 96 -11.40 -4.16 -6.78
N LEU A 97 -11.76 -4.68 -5.60
CA LEU A 97 -10.90 -5.53 -4.76
C LEU A 97 -11.73 -6.73 -4.30
N GLY A 98 -11.21 -7.95 -4.49
CA GLY A 98 -11.90 -9.18 -4.08
C GLY A 98 -13.29 -9.38 -4.72
N GLY A 99 -13.54 -8.77 -5.89
CA GLY A 99 -14.86 -8.78 -6.54
C GLY A 99 -15.89 -7.79 -5.97
N ASN A 100 -15.49 -7.01 -4.96
CA ASN A 100 -16.29 -5.93 -4.38
C ASN A 100 -15.81 -4.57 -4.88
N ARG A 101 -16.74 -3.61 -4.99
CA ARG A 101 -16.46 -2.23 -5.45
C ARG A 101 -16.35 -1.30 -4.25
N TYR A 102 -15.26 -0.54 -4.18
CA TYR A 102 -14.98 0.43 -3.15
C TYR A 102 -14.78 1.82 -3.75
N ASP A 103 -15.35 2.85 -3.13
CA ASP A 103 -15.19 4.22 -3.59
C ASP A 103 -13.83 4.78 -3.13
N LEU A 104 -13.04 5.31 -4.06
CA LEU A 104 -11.85 6.13 -3.76
C LEU A 104 -12.24 7.61 -3.61
N VAL A 105 -13.17 8.06 -4.45
CA VAL A 105 -13.70 9.41 -4.43
C VAL A 105 -15.21 9.34 -4.63
N ARG A 106 -15.98 9.97 -3.74
CA ARG A 106 -17.43 10.07 -3.86
C ARG A 106 -17.96 11.42 -3.38
N ARG A 107 -19.20 11.72 -3.76
CA ARG A 107 -19.90 12.91 -3.26
C ARG A 107 -20.23 12.75 -1.77
N SER A 108 -19.94 13.80 -1.01
CA SER A 108 -20.23 13.87 0.42
C SER A 108 -21.74 13.88 0.69
N PRO A 109 -22.24 13.02 1.59
CA PRO A 109 -23.67 12.96 1.94
C PRO A 109 -24.13 14.14 2.80
N ASN A 110 -23.21 14.87 3.43
CA ASN A 110 -23.51 15.90 4.43
C ASN A 110 -22.87 17.27 4.09
N GLN A 111 -22.39 17.46 2.87
CA GLN A 111 -21.70 18.67 2.39
C GLN A 111 -20.39 19.01 3.13
N PHE A 112 -19.84 18.08 3.91
CA PHE A 112 -18.51 18.24 4.51
C PHE A 112 -17.45 17.50 3.71
N GLU A 113 -16.22 18.04 3.72
CA GLU A 113 -15.04 17.39 3.16
C GLU A 113 -14.38 16.51 4.23
N TYR A 114 -14.20 15.22 3.95
CA TYR A 114 -13.53 14.28 4.85
C TYR A 114 -13.01 13.03 4.14
N THR A 115 -12.08 12.32 4.77
CA THR A 115 -11.60 11.01 4.31
C THR A 115 -11.95 9.97 5.35
N GLU A 116 -12.48 8.84 4.90
CA GLU A 116 -12.75 7.66 5.73
C GLU A 116 -11.80 6.51 5.36
N ILE A 117 -11.47 5.68 6.34
CA ILE A 117 -10.73 4.44 6.14
C ILE A 117 -11.75 3.31 6.12
N VAL A 118 -11.89 2.65 4.97
CA VAL A 118 -12.83 1.55 4.75
C VAL A 118 -12.03 0.26 4.71
N GLU A 119 -12.32 -0.68 5.61
CA GLU A 119 -11.72 -2.02 5.57
C GLU A 119 -12.27 -2.80 4.37
N VAL A 120 -11.39 -3.52 3.67
CA VAL A 120 -11.77 -4.39 2.56
C VAL A 120 -12.16 -5.74 3.11
N ASP A 121 -13.38 -6.18 2.79
CA ASP A 121 -13.88 -7.51 3.12
C ASP A 121 -13.18 -8.55 2.24
N ASN A 122 -12.10 -9.09 2.77
CA ASN A 122 -11.38 -10.23 2.21
C ASN A 122 -11.90 -11.52 2.87
N ASP A 123 -13.14 -11.90 2.55
CA ASP A 123 -13.66 -13.22 2.93
C ASP A 123 -12.77 -14.29 2.27
N SER A 124 -11.99 -14.98 3.12
CA SER A 124 -11.02 -16.01 2.74
C SER A 124 -11.65 -17.37 2.54
#